data_AF-A0A4V3S092-F1
#
_entry.id   AF-A0A4V3S092-F1
#
_cell.length_a   1.000
_cell.length_b   1.000
_cell.length_c   1.000
_cell.angle_alpha   90.00
_cell.angle_beta   90.00
_cell.angle_gamma   90.00
#
_symmetry.space_group_name_H-M   'P 1'
#
loop_
_entity.id
_entity.type
_entity.pdbx_description
1 polymer ?
#
loop_
_entity_poly.entity_id
_entity_poly.type
_entity_poly.pdbx_seq_one_letter_code
_entity_poly.pdbx_strand_id
1 'polypeptide(L)'
;MMEYNSKQEQNKYYKVVLVRIETDEYIILKGPEEEKLLAGILQDDYNSTRYEKMIQLLAEEVVMKEYRKMFSSIFSMENIQKEFEEGKNVIEYSYVRNVGDENSVVNTKVYPRTKQGDSLKEFMVYVLLEPGMQAEGNKRAV
;
A
#
# COMPACT_ATOMS: atom_id res chain seq x y z
N MET A 1 -25.62 -22.30 -18.94
CA MET A 1 -24.15 -22.18 -18.79
C MET A 1 -23.84 -20.72 -18.58
N MET A 2 -23.52 -20.33 -17.35
CA MET A 2 -23.12 -18.95 -17.05
C MET A 2 -21.65 -18.83 -17.42
N GLU A 3 -21.37 -18.18 -18.55
CA GLU A 3 -20.08 -17.52 -18.75
C GLU A 3 -19.99 -16.40 -17.71
N TYR A 4 -19.50 -16.75 -16.53
CA TYR A 4 -19.17 -15.79 -15.49
C TYR A 4 -18.13 -14.83 -16.05
N ASN A 5 -18.46 -13.54 -15.99
CA ASN A 5 -17.75 -12.36 -16.47
C ASN A 5 -16.30 -12.22 -15.94
N SER A 6 -15.44 -13.17 -16.27
CA SER A 6 -13.98 -13.12 -16.06
C SER A 6 -13.27 -12.00 -16.84
N LYS A 7 -14.02 -11.24 -17.65
CA LYS A 7 -13.55 -10.12 -18.47
C LYS A 7 -13.82 -8.72 -17.88
N GLN A 8 -14.52 -8.57 -16.76
CA GLN A 8 -14.88 -7.23 -16.22
C GLN A 8 -14.18 -6.79 -14.93
N GLU A 9 -13.50 -7.67 -14.19
CA GLU A 9 -12.81 -7.29 -12.94
C GLU A 9 -11.29 -7.05 -13.08
N GLN A 10 -10.79 -6.90 -14.31
CA GLN A 10 -9.50 -6.24 -14.57
C GLN A 10 -9.55 -4.73 -14.33
N ASN A 11 -10.34 -4.27 -13.35
CA ASN A 11 -10.30 -2.93 -12.81
C ASN A 11 -9.02 -2.76 -11.96
N LYS A 12 -7.91 -2.63 -12.71
CA LYS A 12 -6.82 -1.67 -12.52
C LYS A 12 -6.34 -1.41 -11.09
N TYR A 13 -5.84 -2.43 -10.40
CA TYR A 13 -4.89 -2.20 -9.30
C TYR A 13 -3.72 -1.37 -9.82
N TYR A 14 -3.49 -0.19 -9.24
CA TYR A 14 -2.35 0.67 -9.54
C TYR A 14 -1.06 0.03 -9.02
N LYS A 15 -1.10 -0.52 -7.80
CA LYS A 15 0.03 -1.19 -7.17
C LYS A 15 -0.43 -2.44 -6.43
N VAL A 16 0.38 -3.50 -6.48
CA VAL A 16 0.22 -4.75 -5.74
C VAL A 16 1.56 -5.13 -5.13
N VAL A 17 1.57 -5.36 -3.82
CA VAL A 17 2.76 -5.71 -3.04
C VAL A 17 2.52 -7.00 -2.27
N LEU A 18 3.53 -7.87 -2.26
CA LEU A 18 3.66 -8.96 -1.30
C LEU A 18 4.68 -8.55 -0.25
N VAL A 19 4.30 -8.69 1.01
CA VAL A 19 5.21 -8.48 2.14
C VAL A 19 5.36 -9.80 2.89
N ARG A 20 6.61 -10.18 3.15
CA ARG A 20 6.95 -11.36 3.96
C ARG A 20 7.69 -10.90 5.19
N ILE A 21 7.11 -11.14 6.35
CA ILE A 21 7.57 -10.56 7.62
C ILE A 21 8.86 -11.24 8.08
N GLU A 22 8.90 -12.57 8.04
CA GLU A 22 10.07 -13.32 8.55
C GLU A 22 11.33 -13.13 7.71
N THR A 23 11.17 -12.95 6.40
CA THR A 23 12.30 -12.75 5.47
C THR A 23 12.59 -11.27 5.20
N ASP A 24 11.83 -10.36 5.84
CA ASP A 24 11.87 -8.91 5.62
C ASP A 24 11.87 -8.53 4.13
N GLU A 25 10.98 -9.15 3.36
CA GLU A 25 10.86 -8.90 1.93
C GLU A 25 9.69 -7.95 1.62
N TYR A 26 9.98 -6.93 0.81
CA TYR A 26 9.00 -6.02 0.23
C TYR A 26 9.01 -6.17 -1.29
N ILE A 27 8.04 -6.89 -1.84
CA ILE A 27 8.04 -7.29 -3.25
C ILE A 27 6.90 -6.61 -3.98
N ILE A 28 7.20 -5.64 -4.84
CA ILE A 28 6.20 -5.00 -5.70
C ILE A 28 5.95 -5.89 -6.94
N LEU A 29 4.85 -6.63 -6.92
CA LEU A 29 4.42 -7.51 -8.02
C LEU A 29 3.90 -6.71 -9.22
N LYS A 30 3.26 -5.56 -8.94
CA LYS A 30 2.76 -4.60 -9.93
C LYS A 30 2.84 -3.21 -9.34
N GLY A 31 3.27 -2.21 -10.10
CA GLY A 31 3.34 -0.83 -9.60
C GLY A 31 4.32 0.03 -10.40
N PRO A 32 4.52 1.28 -9.98
CA PRO A 32 5.48 2.21 -10.58
C PRO A 32 6.91 1.67 -10.55
N GLU A 33 7.68 1.90 -11.60
CA GLU A 33 9.06 1.42 -11.70
C GLU A 33 9.98 2.15 -10.70
N GLU A 34 9.68 3.41 -10.38
CA GLU A 34 10.42 4.19 -9.38
C GLU A 34 10.33 3.55 -8.00
N GLU A 35 9.13 3.10 -7.61
CA GLU A 35 8.92 2.42 -6.33
C GLU A 35 9.55 1.01 -6.32
N LYS A 36 9.61 0.32 -7.47
CA LYS A 36 10.32 -0.98 -7.59
C LYS A 36 11.82 -0.80 -7.43
N LEU A 37 12.38 0.23 -8.06
CA LEU A 37 13.79 0.58 -7.91
C LEU A 37 14.10 0.92 -6.45
N LEU A 38 13.24 1.71 -5.80
CA LEU A 38 13.36 2.05 -4.39
C LEU A 38 13.36 0.80 -3.50
N ALA A 39 12.41 -0.12 -3.71
CA ALA A 39 12.36 -1.39 -2.98
C ALA A 39 13.64 -2.23 -3.16
N GLY A 40 14.23 -2.22 -4.36
CA GLY A 40 15.44 -2.98 -4.68
C GLY A 40 16.73 -2.41 -4.06
N ILE A 41 16.76 -1.12 -3.72
CA ILE A 41 17.94 -0.49 -3.09
C ILE A 41 17.85 -0.41 -1.57
N LEU A 42 16.66 -0.65 -0.99
CA LEU A 42 16.51 -0.65 0.46
C LEU A 42 17.21 -1.85 1.07
N GLN A 43 18.15 -1.54 1.95
CA GLN A 43 18.82 -2.50 2.80
C GLN A 43 18.13 -2.56 4.15
N ASP A 44 18.08 -3.76 4.72
CA ASP A 44 17.67 -3.95 6.12
C ASP A 44 18.73 -3.26 7.00
N ASP A 45 18.30 -2.58 8.04
CA ASP A 45 19.22 -2.13 9.09
C ASP A 45 18.70 -2.57 10.45
N TYR A 46 19.54 -2.43 11.46
CA TYR A 46 19.23 -2.92 12.80
C TYR A 46 17.99 -2.25 13.43
N ASN A 47 17.59 -1.06 12.95
CA ASN A 47 16.57 -0.23 13.58
C ASN A 47 15.22 -0.27 12.88
N SER A 48 15.15 -0.69 11.61
CA SER A 48 13.92 -0.68 10.84
C SER A 48 13.91 -1.68 9.68
N THR A 49 12.76 -2.34 9.50
CA THR A 49 12.50 -3.31 8.43
C THR A 49 12.43 -2.62 7.07
N ARG A 50 12.66 -3.37 5.99
CA ARG A 50 12.42 -2.87 4.61
C ARG A 50 11.00 -2.34 4.44
N TYR A 51 10.02 -3.03 5.01
CA TYR A 51 8.63 -2.61 4.96
C TYR A 51 8.41 -1.24 5.62
N GLU A 52 8.89 -1.05 6.86
CA GLU A 52 8.70 0.20 7.59
C GLU A 52 9.37 1.38 6.89
N LYS A 53 10.59 1.17 6.37
CA LYS A 53 11.28 2.19 5.56
C LYS A 53 10.48 2.56 4.32
N MET A 54 9.91 1.58 3.62
CA MET A 54 9.04 1.85 2.47
C MET A 54 7.81 2.67 2.87
N ILE A 55 7.17 2.36 4.00
CA ILE A 55 6.00 3.13 4.46
C ILE A 55 6.39 4.58 4.79
N GLN A 56 7.53 4.81 5.45
CA GLN A 56 8.03 6.16 5.75
C GLN A 56 8.32 6.94 4.46
N LEU A 57 9.07 6.34 3.52
CA LEU A 57 9.39 6.99 2.24
C LEU A 57 8.15 7.29 1.41
N LEU A 58 7.20 6.36 1.34
CA LEU A 58 5.93 6.61 0.63
C LEU A 58 5.15 7.75 1.29
N ALA A 59 5.11 7.80 2.62
CA ALA A 59 4.45 8.89 3.34
C ALA A 59 5.07 10.25 2.99
N GLU A 60 6.41 10.33 2.91
CA GLU A 60 7.13 11.57 2.68
C GLU A 60 7.11 12.05 1.23
N GLU A 61 7.25 11.11 0.27
CA GLU A 61 7.48 11.44 -1.13
C GLU A 61 6.17 11.53 -1.94
N VAL A 62 5.21 10.66 -1.66
CA VAL A 62 4.02 10.53 -2.51
C VAL A 62 2.72 10.85 -1.80
N VAL A 63 2.62 10.69 -0.47
CA VAL A 63 1.38 10.97 0.26
C VAL A 63 1.25 12.46 0.61
N MET A 64 0.05 13.02 0.40
CA MET A 64 -0.25 14.40 0.77
C MET A 64 -0.14 14.63 2.28
N LYS A 65 0.38 15.81 2.66
CA LYS A 65 0.84 16.11 4.03
C LYS A 65 -0.21 15.82 5.09
N GLU A 66 -1.47 16.19 4.84
CA GLU A 66 -2.58 15.97 5.78
C GLU A 66 -2.90 14.49 6.04
N TYR A 67 -2.54 13.57 5.14
CA TYR A 67 -2.81 12.13 5.27
C TYR A 67 -1.64 11.35 5.89
N ARG A 68 -0.41 11.90 5.89
CA ARG A 68 0.82 11.17 6.26
C ARG A 68 0.75 10.49 7.62
N LYS A 69 0.29 11.23 8.66
CA LYS A 69 0.24 10.71 10.03
C LYS A 69 -0.67 9.47 10.13
N MET A 70 -1.85 9.55 9.51
CA MET A 70 -2.82 8.46 9.55
C MET A 70 -2.39 7.30 8.65
N PHE A 71 -1.84 7.61 7.47
CA PHE A 71 -1.24 6.62 6.58
C PHE A 71 -0.18 5.77 7.28
N SER A 72 0.81 6.42 7.92
CA SER A 72 1.88 5.72 8.64
C SER A 72 1.34 4.93 9.84
N SER A 73 0.34 5.45 10.56
CA SER A 73 -0.26 4.76 11.70
C SER A 73 -1.07 3.53 11.30
N ILE A 74 -1.84 3.60 10.21
CA ILE A 74 -2.69 2.50 9.75
C ILE A 74 -1.83 1.39 9.13
N PHE A 75 -0.81 1.78 8.35
CA PHE A 75 0.02 0.83 7.60
C PHE A 75 1.34 0.50 8.29
N SER A 76 1.55 0.84 9.55
CA SER A 76 2.68 0.30 10.30
C SER A 76 2.55 -1.22 10.43
N MET A 77 3.68 -1.92 10.45
CA MET A 77 3.77 -3.36 10.65
C MET A 77 3.10 -3.75 11.96
N GLU A 78 3.36 -3.00 13.03
CA GLU A 78 2.74 -3.21 14.34
C GLU A 78 1.22 -3.19 14.26
N ASN A 79 0.64 -2.17 13.61
CA ASN A 79 -0.82 -2.06 13.48
C ASN A 79 -1.39 -3.18 12.60
N ILE A 80 -0.72 -3.51 11.49
CA ILE A 80 -1.15 -4.58 10.59
C ILE A 80 -1.17 -5.94 11.28
N GLN A 81 -0.10 -6.29 12.00
CA GLN A 81 -0.01 -7.53 12.74
C GLN A 81 -1.12 -7.59 13.80
N LYS A 82 -1.24 -6.55 14.62
CA LYS A 82 -2.26 -6.45 15.67
C LYS A 82 -3.67 -6.66 15.11
N GLU A 83 -4.08 -5.89 14.10
CA GLU A 83 -5.44 -5.95 13.56
C GLU A 83 -5.77 -7.35 12.99
N PHE A 84 -4.81 -8.03 12.36
CA PHE A 84 -5.02 -9.38 11.84
C PHE A 84 -4.95 -10.47 12.91
N GLU A 85 -4.15 -10.29 13.96
CA GLU A 85 -4.12 -11.15 15.15
C GLU A 85 -5.43 -11.03 15.94
N GLU A 86 -6.05 -9.85 15.97
CA GLU A 86 -7.37 -9.58 16.55
C GLU A 86 -8.55 -10.07 15.67
N GLY A 87 -8.27 -10.74 14.54
CA GLY A 87 -9.27 -11.42 13.72
C GLY A 87 -9.87 -10.59 12.58
N LYS A 88 -9.32 -9.41 12.28
CA LYS A 88 -9.75 -8.65 11.11
C LYS A 88 -9.37 -9.38 9.81
N ASN A 89 -10.18 -9.20 8.78
CA ASN A 89 -9.97 -9.84 7.46
C ASN A 89 -9.36 -8.89 6.42
N VAL A 90 -9.48 -7.58 6.63
CA VAL A 90 -8.97 -6.55 5.72
C VAL A 90 -8.70 -5.26 6.50
N ILE A 91 -7.60 -4.58 6.17
CA ILE A 91 -7.32 -3.22 6.63
C ILE A 91 -7.40 -2.31 5.40
N GLU A 92 -8.17 -1.25 5.45
CA GLU A 92 -8.33 -0.34 4.32
C GLU A 92 -8.30 1.13 4.74
N TYR A 93 -7.75 1.97 3.86
CA TYR A 93 -7.68 3.41 4.06
C TYR A 93 -7.58 4.14 2.73
N SER A 94 -8.38 5.20 2.56
CA SER A 94 -8.31 6.11 1.41
C SER A 94 -7.52 7.37 1.76
N TYR A 95 -6.64 7.80 0.86
CA TYR A 95 -5.79 8.98 1.02
C TYR A 95 -5.45 9.57 -0.35
N VAL A 96 -4.96 10.81 -0.36
CA VAL A 96 -4.46 11.45 -1.59
C VAL A 96 -2.96 11.22 -1.72
N ARG A 97 -2.52 10.82 -2.91
CA ARG A 97 -1.11 10.71 -3.25
C ARG A 97 -0.80 11.13 -4.69
N ASN A 98 0.47 11.41 -4.94
CA ASN A 98 1.00 11.60 -6.29
C ASN A 98 0.97 10.26 -7.05
N VAL A 99 0.40 10.30 -8.24
CA VAL A 99 0.34 9.22 -9.23
C VAL A 99 0.78 9.82 -10.55
N GLY A 100 2.04 9.60 -10.93
CA GLY A 100 2.68 10.43 -11.96
C GLY A 100 2.74 11.88 -11.49
N ASP A 101 2.26 12.80 -12.34
CA ASP A 101 2.23 14.24 -12.07
C ASP A 101 0.92 14.74 -11.42
N GLU A 102 -0.03 13.84 -11.14
CA GLU A 102 -1.36 14.20 -10.62
C GLU A 102 -1.57 13.75 -9.17
N ASN A 103 -2.27 14.58 -8.40
CA ASN A 103 -2.81 14.20 -7.10
C ASN A 103 -4.09 13.40 -7.28
N SER A 104 -4.05 12.12 -6.92
CA SER A 104 -5.17 11.20 -7.04
C SER A 104 -5.59 10.64 -5.69
N VAL A 105 -6.89 10.48 -5.50
CA VAL A 105 -7.40 9.68 -4.39
C VAL A 105 -7.13 8.21 -4.69
N VAL A 106 -6.50 7.53 -3.73
CA VAL A 106 -6.29 6.08 -3.78
C VAL A 106 -6.94 5.43 -2.57
N ASN A 107 -7.43 4.21 -2.78
CA ASN A 107 -7.83 3.31 -1.70
C ASN A 107 -6.80 2.20 -1.60
N THR A 108 -6.20 2.03 -0.42
CA THR A 108 -5.27 0.93 -0.16
C THR A 108 -5.94 -0.12 0.73
N LYS A 109 -5.88 -1.38 0.31
CA LYS A 109 -6.40 -2.53 1.04
C LYS A 109 -5.28 -3.51 1.33
N VAL A 110 -5.22 -3.99 2.56
CA VAL A 110 -4.28 -5.01 3.03
C VAL A 110 -5.05 -6.26 3.39
N TYR A 111 -4.59 -7.41 2.92
CA TYR A 111 -5.18 -8.71 3.21
C TYR A 111 -4.12 -9.65 3.79
N PRO A 112 -4.45 -10.44 4.83
CA PRO A 112 -3.56 -11.48 5.30
C PRO A 112 -3.47 -12.57 4.23
N ARG A 113 -2.26 -13.06 3.97
CA ARG A 113 -2.01 -14.11 2.96
C ARG A 113 -1.64 -15.43 3.60
N THR A 114 -0.75 -15.40 4.59
CA THR A 114 -0.33 -16.59 5.33
C THR A 114 -0.23 -16.27 6.81
N LYS A 115 -0.81 -17.16 7.63
CA LYS A 115 -0.72 -17.14 9.09
C LYS A 115 -0.15 -18.46 9.57
N GLN A 116 0.57 -18.44 10.69
CA GLN A 116 1.01 -19.64 11.40
C GLN A 116 0.52 -19.53 12.85
N GLY A 117 -0.54 -20.29 13.16
CA GLY A 117 -1.36 -20.00 14.35
C GLY A 117 -2.00 -18.61 14.20
N ASP A 118 -1.89 -17.80 15.25
CA ASP A 118 -2.42 -16.44 15.25
C ASP A 118 -1.47 -15.44 14.57
N SER A 119 -0.18 -15.77 14.44
CA SER A 119 0.85 -14.87 13.91
C SER A 119 0.77 -14.71 12.39
N LEU A 120 0.71 -13.47 11.93
CA LEU A 120 0.81 -13.10 10.52
C LEU A 120 2.23 -13.32 9.99
N LYS A 121 2.34 -13.97 8.82
CA LYS A 121 3.62 -14.25 8.14
C LYS A 121 3.77 -13.49 6.83
N GLU A 122 2.69 -13.44 6.06
CA GLU A 122 2.65 -12.74 4.78
C GLU A 122 1.35 -11.96 4.65
N PHE A 123 1.41 -10.82 3.99
CA PHE A 123 0.23 -10.07 3.59
C PHE A 123 0.39 -9.44 2.21
N MET A 124 -0.74 -9.13 1.59
CA MET A 124 -0.83 -8.50 0.28
C MET A 124 -1.38 -7.09 0.45
N VAL A 125 -0.75 -6.11 -0.22
CA VAL A 125 -1.22 -4.72 -0.29
C VAL A 125 -1.68 -4.43 -1.70
N TYR A 126 -2.90 -3.93 -1.84
CA TYR A 126 -3.50 -3.51 -3.11
C TYR A 126 -3.82 -2.03 -3.05
N VAL A 127 -3.33 -1.26 -4.03
CA VAL A 127 -3.65 0.16 -4.17
C VAL A 127 -4.52 0.32 -5.41
N LEU A 128 -5.69 0.91 -5.21
CA LEU A 128 -6.70 1.17 -6.23
C LEU A 128 -6.78 2.68 -6.47
N LEU A 129 -6.87 3.10 -7.73
CA LEU A 129 -7.24 4.47 -8.08
C LEU A 129 -8.75 4.59 -7.95
N GLU A 130 -9.24 5.58 -7.21
CA GLU A 130 -10.66 5.87 -7.18
C GLU A 130 -11.05 6.65 -8.46
N PRO A 131 -11.92 6.10 -9.33
CA PRO A 131 -12.28 6.77 -10.57
C PRO A 131 -13.08 8.06 -10.29
N GLY A 132 -12.62 9.19 -10.83
CA GLY A 132 -13.36 10.45 -10.85
C GLY A 132 -13.04 11.46 -9.74
N MET A 133 -12.07 11.18 -8.85
CA MET A 133 -11.60 12.15 -7.85
C MET A 133 -10.14 12.54 -8.11
N GLN A 134 -9.94 13.50 -9.02
CA GLN A 134 -8.74 14.33 -8.97
C GLN A 134 -8.87 15.21 -7.73
N ALA A 135 -7.88 15.19 -6.84
CA ALA A 135 -7.86 16.16 -5.75
C ALA A 135 -7.70 17.54 -6.38
N GLU A 136 -8.62 18.47 -6.11
CA GLU A 136 -8.57 19.81 -6.69
C GLU A 136 -7.19 20.43 -6.43
N GLY A 137 -6.37 20.48 -7.48
CA GLY A 137 -5.07 21.11 -7.45
C GLY A 137 -5.28 22.60 -7.18
N ASN A 138 -4.77 23.04 -6.03
CA ASN A 138 -4.70 24.45 -5.67
C ASN A 138 -3.96 25.18 -6.79
N LYS A 139 -4.71 25.81 -7.71
CA LYS A 139 -4.16 26.68 -8.75
C LYS A 139 -3.44 27.80 -8.02
N ARG A 140 -2.11 27.73 -7.98
CA ARG A 140 -1.29 28.89 -7.63
C ARG A 140 -1.70 30.02 -8.56
N ALA A 141 -2.37 31.01 -8.00
CA ALA A 141 -2.51 32.31 -8.62
C ALA A 141 -1.09 32.84 -8.84
N VAL A 142 -0.77 33.10 -10.11
CA VAL A 142 0.42 33.84 -10.54
C VAL A 142 0.13 35.32 -10.35
#